data_AF-A0A852W628-F1
#
_entry.id   AF-A0A852W628-F1
#
_cell.length_a   1.000
_cell.length_b   1.000
_cell.length_c   1.000
_cell.angle_alpha   90.00
_cell.angle_beta   90.00
_cell.angle_gamma   90.00
#
_symmetry.space_group_name_H-M   'P 1'
#
loop_
_entity.id
_entity.type
_entity.pdbx_description
1 polymer ?
#
loop_
_entity_poly.entity_id
_entity_poly.type
_entity_poly.pdbx_seq_one_letter_code
_entity_poly.pdbx_strand_id
1 'polypeptide(L)' 'MNDPVDENETLSLTITGRSGSWVVSGVLGDEPVEPRAMDDEALGEVLSMVVPEEDRVPAEPPPGRRVS' A
#
# COMPACT_ATOMS: atom_id res chain seq x y z
N MET A 1 -20.14 -24.58 3.15
CA MET A 1 -18.93 -24.67 3.98
C MET A 1 -18.12 -23.46 3.57
N ASN A 2 -18.16 -22.39 4.36
CA ASN A 2 -17.24 -21.27 4.20
C ASN A 2 -16.03 -21.67 5.03
N ASP A 3 -14.91 -21.97 4.39
CA ASP A 3 -13.65 -22.05 5.09
C ASP A 3 -13.41 -20.69 5.77
N PRO A 4 -13.02 -20.64 7.04
CA PRO A 4 -12.54 -19.40 7.62
C PRO A 4 -11.37 -18.94 6.75
N VAL A 5 -11.44 -17.73 6.20
CA VAL A 5 -10.26 -17.07 5.60
C VAL A 5 -9.13 -17.27 6.58
N ASP A 6 -8.09 -17.96 6.16
CA ASP A 6 -6.94 -18.26 7.00
C ASP A 6 -6.35 -16.89 7.38
N GLU A 7 -6.49 -16.47 8.64
CA GLU A 7 -6.10 -15.13 9.09
C GLU A 7 -4.57 -14.88 8.97
N ASN A 8 -3.82 -15.86 8.46
CA ASN A 8 -2.40 -15.82 8.16
C ASN A 8 -2.07 -15.63 6.67
N GLU A 9 -3.04 -15.28 5.82
CA GLU A 9 -2.77 -14.99 4.42
C GLU A 9 -1.86 -13.76 4.28
N THR A 10 -0.68 -13.97 3.70
CA THR A 10 0.28 -12.89 3.46
C THR A 10 -0.10 -12.12 2.21
N LEU A 11 -0.25 -10.81 2.33
CA LEU A 11 -0.42 -9.90 1.20
C LEU A 11 0.95 -9.41 0.70
N SER A 12 1.29 -9.75 -0.54
CA SER A 12 2.49 -9.24 -1.21
C SER A 12 2.11 -8.23 -2.28
N LEU A 13 2.53 -6.97 -2.12
CA LEU A 13 2.30 -5.90 -3.09
C LEU A 13 3.59 -5.54 -3.84
N THR A 14 3.47 -5.42 -5.17
CA THR A 14 4.49 -4.83 -6.04
C THR A 14 4.00 -3.48 -6.53
N ILE A 15 4.78 -2.43 -6.25
CA ILE A 15 4.47 -1.05 -6.61
C ILE A 15 5.53 -0.57 -7.60
N THR A 16 5.09 -0.20 -8.80
CA THR A 16 5.97 0.25 -9.87
C THR A 16 5.51 1.60 -10.40
N GLY A 17 6.41 2.54 -10.61
CA GLY A 17 6.05 3.83 -11.19
C GLY A 17 6.93 4.98 -10.74
N ARG A 18 6.35 6.18 -10.81
CA ARG A 18 6.93 7.44 -10.37
C ARG A 18 5.84 8.28 -9.69
N SER A 19 6.24 9.29 -8.91
CA SER A 19 5.27 10.23 -8.31
C SER A 19 4.30 10.78 -9.36
N GLY A 20 3.02 10.79 -8.99
CA GLY A 20 1.86 11.12 -9.82
C GLY A 20 1.38 9.99 -10.74
N SER A 21 2.04 8.83 -10.79
CA SER A 21 1.67 7.71 -11.67
C SER A 21 2.26 6.39 -11.20
N TRP A 22 1.44 5.61 -10.50
CA TRP A 22 1.79 4.29 -9.96
C TRP A 22 0.94 3.18 -10.56
N VAL A 23 1.50 1.98 -10.59
CA VAL A 23 0.79 0.74 -10.84
C VAL A 23 1.04 -0.18 -9.65
N VAL A 24 -0.05 -0.61 -9.02
CA VAL A 24 -0.05 -1.55 -7.89
C VAL A 24 -0.60 -2.88 -8.36
N SER A 25 0.12 -3.96 -8.07
CA SER A 25 -0.29 -5.35 -8.31
C SER A 25 0.14 -6.21 -7.13
N GLY A 26 -0.41 -7.41 -6.97
CA GLY A 26 -0.01 -8.25 -5.85
C GLY A 26 -0.59 -9.65 -5.87
N VAL A 27 -0.36 -10.35 -4.77
CA VAL A 27 -0.92 -11.67 -4.49
C VAL A 27 -1.37 -11.69 -3.02
N LEU A 28 -2.59 -12.15 -2.76
CA LEU A 28 -3.11 -12.43 -1.42
C LEU A 28 -3.19 -13.95 -1.25
N GLY A 29 -2.31 -14.53 -0.42
CA GLY A 29 -2.17 -15.99 -0.38
C GLY A 29 -1.73 -16.52 -1.75
N ASP A 30 -2.62 -17.23 -2.43
CA ASP A 30 -2.44 -17.73 -3.81
C ASP A 30 -3.29 -16.97 -4.85
N GLU A 31 -4.10 -15.99 -4.43
CA GLU A 31 -5.00 -15.25 -5.30
C GLU A 31 -4.32 -14.01 -5.91
N PRO A 32 -4.25 -13.89 -7.25
CA PRO A 32 -3.67 -12.72 -7.88
C PRO A 32 -4.59 -11.50 -7.75
N VAL A 33 -4.00 -10.35 -7.41
CA VAL A 33 -4.68 -9.05 -7.41
C VAL A 33 -4.39 -8.34 -8.73
N GLU A 34 -5.46 -7.98 -9.45
CA GLU A 34 -5.33 -7.31 -10.74
C GLU A 34 -4.59 -5.96 -10.63
N PRO A 35 -3.69 -5.65 -11.59
CA PRO A 35 -2.98 -4.39 -11.59
C PRO A 35 -3.93 -3.19 -11.69
N ARG A 36 -3.69 -2.17 -10.85
CA ARG A 36 -4.44 -0.91 -10.88
C ARG A 36 -3.51 0.28 -10.98
N ALA A 37 -3.85 1.21 -11.87
CA ALA A 37 -3.19 2.51 -11.94
C ALA A 37 -3.72 3.42 -10.84
N MET A 38 -2.83 4.15 -10.17
CA MET A 38 -3.13 5.01 -9.02
C MET A 38 -2.28 6.29 -9.07
N ASP A 39 -2.83 7.38 -8.55
CA ASP A 39 -2.06 8.58 -8.23
C ASP A 39 -1.43 8.49 -6.82
N ASP A 40 -0.74 9.55 -6.39
CA ASP A 40 -0.03 9.59 -5.11
C ASP A 40 -0.99 9.48 -3.91
N GLU A 41 -2.18 10.08 -3.99
CA GLU A 41 -3.17 10.11 -2.91
C GLU A 41 -3.80 8.72 -2.74
N ALA A 42 -4.27 8.13 -3.84
CA ALA A 42 -4.84 6.78 -3.84
C ALA A 42 -3.82 5.72 -3.37
N LEU A 43 -2.55 5.83 -3.77
CA LEU A 43 -1.50 4.94 -3.29
C LEU A 43 -1.29 5.10 -1.78
N GLY A 44 -1.28 6.34 -1.28
CA GLY A 44 -1.15 6.63 0.15
C GLY A 44 -2.28 6.01 0.99
N GLU A 45 -3.52 6.12 0.53
CA GLU A 45 -4.67 5.50 1.19
C GLU A 45 -4.53 3.98 1.26
N VAL A 46 -4.16 3.33 0.14
CA VAL A 46 -3.94 1.88 0.10
C VAL A 46 -2.87 1.47 1.10
N LEU A 47 -1.71 2.12 1.08
CA LEU A 47 -0.61 1.84 1.99
C LEU A 47 -1.01 2.04 3.46
N SER A 48 -1.84 3.04 3.75
CA SER A 48 -2.34 3.25 5.12
C SER A 48 -3.22 2.09 5.60
N MET A 49 -3.98 1.44 4.73
CA MET A 49 -4.82 0.30 5.12
C MET A 49 -4.02 -0.98 5.38
N VAL A 50 -2.89 -1.16 4.70
CA VAL A 50 -2.07 -2.39 4.79
C VAL A 50 -0.91 -2.28 5.76
N VAL A 51 -0.37 -1.08 5.99
CA VAL A 51 0.73 -0.86 6.93
C VAL A 51 0.15 -0.54 8.32
N PRO A 52 0.40 -1.39 9.34
CA PRO A 52 0.00 -1.13 10.71
C PRO A 52 0.48 0.24 11.18
N GLU A 53 -0.33 0.95 11.96
CA GLU A 53 0.03 2.32 12.41
C GLU A 53 1.38 2.36 13.14
N GLU A 54 1.73 1.29 13.83
CA GLU A 54 2.96 1.10 14.60
C GLU A 54 4.22 1.07 13.73
N ASP A 55 4.08 0.60 12.48
CA ASP A 55 5.17 0.47 11.50
C ASP A 55 5.25 1.66 10.53
N ARG A 56 4.29 2.60 10.61
CA ARG A 56 4.30 3.80 9.77
C ARG A 56 5.39 4.75 10.24
N VAL A 57 6.40 4.96 9.39
CA VAL A 57 7.36 6.05 9.58
C VAL A 57 6.70 7.38 9.26
N PRO A 58 6.87 8.42 10.11
CA PRO A 58 6.40 9.76 9.80
C PRO A 58 6.97 10.20 8.45
N ALA A 59 6.10 10.65 7.54
CA ALA A 59 6.56 11.27 6.31
C ALA A 59 7.43 12.48 6.68
N GLU A 60 8.73 12.42 6.36
CA GLU A 60 9.59 13.59 6.57
C GLU A 60 9.01 14.76 5.78
N PRO A 61 8.85 15.95 6.41
CA PRO A 61 8.39 17.11 5.68
C PRO A 61 9.37 17.37 4.54
N PRO A 62 8.88 17.78 3.35
CA PRO A 62 9.76 18.10 2.24
C PRO A 62 10.81 19.12 2.70
N PRO A 63 12.07 18.98 2.27
CA PRO A 63 13.14 19.86 2.71
C PRO A 63 12.75 21.32 2.44
N GLY A 64 12.55 22.10 3.50
CA GLY A 64 12.14 23.51 3.42
C GLY A 64 10.90 23.90 4.24
N ARG A 65 10.09 22.95 4.71
CA ARG A 65 8.93 23.27 5.56
C ARG A 65 9.33 23.32 7.04
N ARG A 66 9.91 24.45 7.47
CA ARG A 66 10.06 24.76 8.90
C ARG A 66 8.67 24.96 9.48
N VAL A 67 8.22 24.03 10.33
CA VAL A 67 7.11 24.28 11.24
C VAL A 67 7.53 25.43 12.17
N SER A 68 6.83 26.56 12.06
CA SER A 68 6.89 27.66 13.03
C SER A 68 5.88 27.42 14.15
#